data_AF-A0A382QLN7-F1
#
_entry.id   AF-A0A382QLN7-F1
#
_cell.length_a   1.000
_cell.length_b   1.000
_cell.length_c   1.000
_cell.angle_alpha   90.00
_cell.angle_beta   90.00
_cell.angle_gamma   90.00
#
_symmetry.space_group_name_H-M   'P 1'
#
loop_
_entity.id
_entity.type
_entity.pdbx_description
1 polymer ?
#
loop_
_entity_poly.entity_id
_entity_poly.type
_entity_poly.pdbx_seq_one_letter_code
_entity_poly.pdbx_strand_id
1 'polypeptide(L)'
;MRFTVIGWNFKKTPIEVRERLALTQVQQIELASRLKESFKLGGIVILSTCNRTEFFLVNAEQQLNQIIEMLHKYWNISDLRESIYILQNLDASRHLFRVA
;
A
#
# COMPACT_ATOMS: atom_id res chain seq x y z
N MET A 1 -3.06 16.80 8.53
CA MET A 1 -2.36 15.53 8.28
C MET A 1 -3.42 14.53 7.82
N ARG A 2 -3.39 14.10 6.56
CA ARG A 2 -4.39 13.18 6.01
C ARG A 2 -3.78 11.79 5.86
N PHE A 3 -4.44 10.78 6.40
CA PHE A 3 -3.99 9.39 6.33
C PHE A 3 -4.68 8.67 5.17
N THR A 4 -3.92 7.89 4.41
CA THR A 4 -4.45 7.02 3.35
C THR A 4 -3.84 5.64 3.51
N VAL A 5 -4.67 4.60 3.41
CA VAL A 5 -4.22 3.22 3.28
C VAL A 5 -4.49 2.78 1.85
N ILE A 6 -3.46 2.25 1.20
CA ILE A 6 -3.60 1.49 -0.05
C ILE A 6 -3.22 0.05 0.30
N GLY A 7 -4.04 -0.93 -0.06
CA GLY A 7 -3.67 -2.30 0.27
C GLY A 7 -4.35 -3.39 -0.52
N TRP A 8 -3.80 -4.58 -0.33
CA TRP A 8 -4.29 -5.86 -0.80
C TRP A 8 -4.36 -6.81 0.39
N ASN A 9 -5.44 -7.59 0.48
CA ASN A 9 -5.66 -8.50 1.60
C ASN A 9 -6.31 -9.81 1.16
N PHE A 10 -6.26 -10.80 2.05
CA PHE A 10 -6.78 -12.15 1.78
C PHE A 10 -8.27 -12.21 1.40
N LYS A 11 -9.07 -11.18 1.69
CA LYS A 11 -10.51 -11.18 1.36
C LYS A 11 -10.77 -10.89 -0.12
N LYS A 12 -9.89 -10.11 -0.76
CA LYS A 12 -10.07 -9.63 -2.14
C LYS A 12 -8.97 -10.11 -3.09
N THR A 13 -7.87 -10.64 -2.55
CA THR A 13 -6.67 -10.97 -3.32
C THR A 13 -6.35 -12.46 -3.14
N PRO A 14 -6.35 -13.26 -4.23
CA PRO A 14 -5.97 -14.67 -4.22
C PRO A 14 -4.59 -14.89 -3.60
N ILE A 15 -4.35 -16.11 -3.09
CA ILE A 15 -3.10 -16.41 -2.39
C ILE A 15 -1.88 -16.29 -3.32
N GLU A 16 -2.01 -16.70 -4.57
CA GLU A 16 -0.95 -16.65 -5.60
C GLU A 16 -0.54 -15.21 -5.90
N VAL A 17 -1.50 -14.28 -5.87
CA VAL A 17 -1.23 -12.84 -6.03
C VAL A 17 -0.59 -12.28 -4.76
N ARG A 18 -1.08 -12.67 -3.57
CA ARG A 18 -0.51 -12.20 -2.30
C ARG A 18 0.95 -12.62 -2.09
N GLU A 19 1.31 -13.83 -2.50
CA GLU A 19 2.71 -14.29 -2.44
C GLU A 19 3.63 -13.42 -3.29
N ARG A 20 3.17 -12.99 -4.47
CA ARG A 20 3.91 -12.07 -5.34
C ARG A 20 3.95 -10.63 -4.81
N LEU A 21 3.01 -10.25 -3.96
CA LEU A 21 2.96 -8.94 -3.28
C LEU A 21 3.79 -8.88 -2.00
N ALA A 22 4.32 -10.01 -1.53
CA ALA A 22 5.14 -10.05 -0.32
C ALA A 22 6.45 -9.27 -0.54
N LEU A 23 6.80 -8.42 0.42
CA LEU A 23 8.01 -7.61 0.38
C LEU A 23 8.97 -8.03 1.49
N THR A 24 10.22 -8.31 1.13
CA THR A 24 11.32 -8.41 2.09
C THR A 24 11.57 -7.08 2.79
N GLN A 25 12.23 -7.09 3.95
CA GLN A 25 12.52 -5.87 4.70
C GLN A 25 13.34 -4.85 3.87
N VAL A 26 14.28 -5.34 3.04
CA VAL A 26 15.07 -4.48 2.14
C VAL A 26 14.18 -3.82 1.09
N GLN A 27 13.31 -4.59 0.44
CA GLN A 27 12.36 -4.05 -0.55
C GLN A 27 11.38 -3.04 0.07
N GLN A 28 10.94 -3.27 1.32
CA GLN A 28 10.10 -2.31 2.04
C GLN A 28 10.82 -0.98 2.24
N ILE A 29 12.08 -1.00 2.69
CA ILE A 29 12.87 0.23 2.89
C ILE A 29 13.09 0.97 1.56
N GLU A 30 13.50 0.27 0.52
CA GLU A 30 13.75 0.85 -0.81
C GLU A 30 12.48 1.46 -1.42
N LEU A 31 11.39 0.70 -1.43
CA LEU A 31 10.11 1.16 -1.97
C LEU A 31 9.54 2.32 -1.15
N ALA A 32 9.69 2.28 0.18
CA ALA A 32 9.26 3.37 1.05
C ALA A 32 10.02 4.67 0.76
N SER A 33 11.35 4.61 0.61
CA SER A 33 12.16 5.80 0.26
C SER A 33 11.73 6.35 -1.09
N ARG A 34 11.64 5.47 -2.10
CA ARG A 34 11.26 5.85 -3.46
C ARG A 34 9.89 6.52 -3.52
N LEU A 35 8.89 5.97 -2.83
CA LEU A 35 7.55 6.55 -2.76
C LEU A 35 7.55 7.90 -2.04
N LYS A 36 8.25 7.98 -0.90
CA LYS A 36 8.33 9.22 -0.11
C LYS A 36 8.97 10.35 -0.92
N GLU A 37 10.06 10.07 -1.63
CA GLU A 37 10.77 11.05 -2.46
C GLU A 37 9.96 11.45 -3.69
N SER A 38 9.41 10.49 -4.43
CA SER A 38 8.68 10.73 -5.68
C SER A 38 7.40 11.55 -5.46
N PHE A 39 6.74 11.37 -4.33
CA PHE A 39 5.43 11.95 -4.03
C PHE A 39 5.45 12.96 -2.87
N LYS A 40 6.64 13.30 -2.34
CA LYS A 40 6.82 14.23 -1.22
C LYS A 40 5.91 13.93 -0.03
N LEU A 41 5.77 12.65 0.31
CA LEU A 41 4.85 12.20 1.36
C LEU A 41 5.30 12.69 2.73
N GLY A 42 4.34 13.04 3.59
CA GLY A 42 4.63 13.42 4.98
C GLY A 42 5.14 12.25 5.83
N GLY A 43 4.93 11.02 5.37
CA GLY A 43 5.27 9.78 6.06
C GLY A 43 4.75 8.57 5.30
N ILE A 44 5.43 7.44 5.47
CA ILE A 44 5.06 6.15 4.89
C ILE A 44 5.42 5.02 5.85
N VAL A 45 4.52 4.05 5.99
CA VAL A 45 4.78 2.76 6.62
C VAL A 45 4.27 1.67 5.69
N ILE A 46 5.07 0.64 5.47
CA ILE A 46 4.68 -0.53 4.70
C ILE A 46 4.49 -1.70 5.67
N LEU A 47 3.33 -2.36 5.58
CA LEU A 47 3.02 -3.58 6.32
C LEU A 47 2.87 -4.71 5.32
N SER A 48 3.85 -5.60 5.25
CA SER A 48 3.80 -6.80 4.41
C SER A 48 3.86 -8.05 5.27
N THR A 49 2.82 -8.87 5.20
CA THR A 49 2.68 -10.16 5.89
C THR A 49 2.08 -11.18 4.92
N CYS A 50 1.93 -12.44 5.32
CA CYS A 50 1.25 -13.43 4.48
C CYS A 50 -0.19 -13.03 4.11
N ASN A 51 -0.89 -12.26 4.94
CA ASN A 51 -2.31 -11.96 4.76
C ASN A 51 -2.60 -10.64 4.06
N ARG A 52 -1.62 -9.74 3.99
CA ARG A 52 -1.80 -8.37 3.50
C ARG A 52 -0.48 -7.73 3.09
N THR A 53 -0.56 -6.86 2.10
CA THR A 53 0.46 -5.84 1.81
C THR A 53 -0.24 -4.49 1.79
N GLU A 54 0.11 -3.61 2.73
CA GLU A 54 -0.57 -2.34 2.99
C GLU A 54 0.43 -1.19 3.09
N PHE A 55 0.05 -0.03 2.56
CA PHE A 55 0.82 1.20 2.53
C PHE A 55 0.04 2.27 3.30
N PHE A 56 0.55 2.66 4.46
CA PHE A 56 0.03 3.76 5.25
C PHE A 56 0.78 5.02 4.85
N LEU A 57 0.07 5.98 4.26
CA LEU A 57 0.62 7.16 3.63
C LEU A 57 0.08 8.42 4.30
N VAL A 58 0.92 9.43 4.44
CA VAL A 58 0.53 10.76 4.93
C VAL A 58 0.59 11.78 3.81
N ASN A 59 -0.51 12.50 3.61
CA ASN A 59 -0.70 13.56 2.60
C ASN A 59 -0.57 13.06 1.14
N ALA A 60 -1.13 11.88 0.84
CA ALA A 60 -1.07 11.25 -0.48
C ALA A 60 -2.28 11.51 -1.40
N GLU A 61 -3.33 12.17 -0.89
CA GLU A 61 -4.65 12.24 -1.53
C GLU A 61 -4.66 12.85 -2.94
N GLN A 62 -3.78 13.82 -3.23
CA GLN A 62 -3.71 14.46 -4.54
C GLN A 62 -2.98 13.62 -5.59
N GLN A 63 -2.23 12.59 -5.17
CA GLN A 63 -1.35 11.80 -6.02
C GLN A 63 -1.67 10.30 -5.98
N LEU A 64 -2.84 9.94 -5.44
CA LEU A 64 -3.24 8.58 -5.18
C LEU A 64 -3.19 7.69 -6.43
N ASN A 65 -3.69 8.18 -7.56
CA ASN A 65 -3.68 7.44 -8.82
C ASN A 65 -2.26 7.19 -9.33
N GLN A 66 -1.36 8.16 -9.20
CA GLN A 66 0.03 8.05 -9.61
C GLN A 66 0.81 7.08 -8.70
N ILE A 67 0.52 7.08 -7.41
CA ILE A 67 1.07 6.12 -6.46
C ILE A 67 0.61 4.70 -6.82
N ILE A 68 -0.69 4.51 -7.10
CA ILE A 68 -1.24 3.21 -7.52
C ILE A 68 -0.60 2.76 -8.84
N GLU A 69 -0.44 3.65 -9.83
CA GLU A 69 0.28 3.36 -11.08
C GLU A 69 1.73 2.91 -10.84
N MET A 70 2.45 3.60 -9.94
CA MET A 70 3.83 3.23 -9.61
C MET A 70 3.90 1.85 -8.94
N LEU A 71 3.00 1.58 -8.00
CA LEU A 71 2.86 0.28 -7.34
C LEU A 71 2.53 -0.83 -8.34
N HIS A 72 1.60 -0.57 -9.26
CA HIS A 72 1.27 -1.46 -10.37
C HIS A 72 2.47 -1.83 -11.23
N LYS A 73 3.26 -0.82 -11.62
CA LYS A 73 4.48 -1.01 -12.39
C LYS A 73 5.56 -1.77 -11.62
N TYR A 74 5.64 -1.58 -10.30
CA TYR A 74 6.60 -2.27 -9.45
C TYR A 74 6.38 -3.79 -9.45
N TRP A 75 5.13 -4.25 -9.30
CA TRP A 75 4.83 -5.69 -9.29
C TRP A 75 4.58 -6.30 -10.66
N ASN A 76 4.11 -5.49 -11.63
CA ASN A 76 3.75 -5.95 -12.96
C ASN A 76 2.79 -7.17 -12.92
N ILE A 77 1.74 -7.06 -12.09
CA ILE A 77 0.70 -8.09 -11.92
C ILE A 77 -0.58 -7.60 -12.58
N SER A 78 -1.14 -8.41 -13.48
CA SER A 78 -2.47 -8.21 -14.07
C SER A 78 -3.54 -8.19 -12.99
N ASP A 79 -4.58 -7.38 -13.16
CA ASP A 79 -5.77 -7.33 -12.28
C ASP A 79 -5.52 -6.89 -10.83
N LEU A 80 -4.30 -6.46 -10.51
CA LEU A 80 -3.96 -5.95 -9.19
C LEU A 80 -4.79 -4.71 -8.79
N ARG A 81 -5.35 -3.99 -9.78
CA ARG A 81 -6.21 -2.80 -9.57
C ARG A 81 -7.56 -3.20 -9.01
N GLU A 82 -8.08 -4.35 -9.43
CA GLU A 82 -9.45 -4.75 -9.12
C GLU A 82 -9.56 -5.24 -7.67
N SER A 83 -8.47 -5.78 -7.13
CA SER A 83 -8.40 -6.27 -5.75
C SER A 83 -7.91 -5.23 -4.75
N ILE A 84 -7.55 -4.03 -5.20
CA ILE A 84 -7.09 -2.95 -4.33
C ILE A 84 -8.23 -2.48 -3.43
N TYR A 85 -7.89 -2.08 -2.21
CA TYR A 85 -8.79 -1.30 -1.38
C TYR A 85 -8.06 -0.06 -0.87
N ILE A 86 -8.85 1.01 -0.72
CA ILE A 86 -8.34 2.31 -0.29
C ILE A 86 -9.19 2.79 0.87
N LEU A 87 -8.55 3.18 1.96
CA LEU A 87 -9.19 3.80 3.12
C LEU A 87 -8.57 5.17 3.36
N GLN A 88 -9.36 6.13 3.83
CA GLN A 88 -8.90 7.49 4.04
C GLN A 88 -9.29 8.01 5.43
N ASN A 89 -8.48 8.93 5.93
CA ASN A 89 -8.69 9.67 7.17
C ASN A 89 -9.03 8.74 8.34
N LEU A 90 -10.23 8.89 8.93
CA LEU A 90 -10.62 8.14 10.11
C LEU A 90 -10.70 6.63 9.86
N ASP A 91 -11.10 6.20 8.66
CA ASP A 91 -11.17 4.78 8.32
C ASP A 91 -9.79 4.16 8.17
N ALA A 92 -8.81 4.92 7.64
CA ALA A 92 -7.41 4.53 7.61
C ALA A 92 -6.84 4.34 9.02
N SER A 93 -7.09 5.31 9.92
CA SER A 93 -6.63 5.22 11.31
C SER A 93 -7.30 4.08 12.07
N ARG A 94 -8.61 3.91 11.95
CA ARG A 94 -9.35 2.79 12.57
C ARG A 94 -8.88 1.44 12.07
N HIS A 95 -8.62 1.32 10.77
CA HIS A 95 -8.10 0.08 10.19
C HIS A 95 -6.76 -0.28 10.80
N LEU A 96 -5.83 0.66 10.91
CA LEU A 96 -4.53 0.45 11.56
C LEU A 96 -4.69 -0.15 12.97
N PHE A 97 -5.54 0.43 13.82
CA PHE A 97 -5.77 -0.07 15.18
C PHE A 97 -6.52 -1.41 15.25
N ARG A 98 -7.26 -1.79 14.21
CA ARG A 98 -8.00 -3.07 14.17
C ARG A 98 -7.15 -4.23 13.66
N VAL A 99 -6.12 -3.95 12.87
CA VAL A 99 -5.26 -4.96 12.23
C VAL A 99 -3.88 -5.07 12.87
N ALA A 100 -3.53 -4.14 13.76
CA ALA A 100 -2.40 -4.23 14.67
C ALA A 100 -2.62 -5.30 15.75
#